data_AF-A0A5B9C8A2-F1
#
_entry.id   AF-A0A5B9C8A2-F1
#
_cell.length_a   1.000
_cell.length_b   1.000
_cell.length_c   1.000
_cell.angle_alpha   90.00
_cell.angle_beta   90.00
_cell.angle_gamma   90.00
#
_symmetry.space_group_name_H-M   'P 1'
#
loop_
_entity.id
_entity.type
_entity.pdbx_description
1 polymer ?
#
loop_
_entity_poly.entity_id
_entity_poly.type
_entity_poly.pdbx_seq_one_letter_code
_entity_poly.pdbx_strand_id
1 'polypeptide(L)'
;GIVDVQGLTYLSTALYNCKPGFELIGNMTILCGEDGRWLGGKPSCKPIECSRPREIKNGRYSYVDLHYRQTVTYSCDRGFQLEGQRVLTCLETREWDAGAPSCRAINCDPPQPIENGFVEGADYSYGAMVIYSCIPGFQLSGLAMQ
;
A
#
# COMPACT_ATOMS: atom_id res chain seq x y z
N GLY A 1 -4.28 -9.91 26.42
CA GLY A 1 -5.71 -9.90 26.12
C GLY A 1 -6.47 -9.26 27.27
N ILE A 2 -7.79 -9.30 27.17
CA ILE A 2 -8.78 -8.94 28.18
C ILE A 2 -9.47 -10.25 28.56
N VAL A 3 -9.82 -10.43 29.83
CA VAL A 3 -10.57 -11.60 30.28
C VAL A 3 -11.87 -11.11 30.87
N ASP A 4 -12.98 -11.62 30.36
CA ASP A 4 -14.32 -11.37 30.90
C ASP A 4 -14.77 -12.61 31.67
N VAL A 5 -14.94 -12.47 32.99
CA VAL A 5 -15.26 -13.58 33.89
C VAL A 5 -16.73 -13.49 34.26
N GLN A 6 -17.54 -14.45 33.83
CA GLN A 6 -19.00 -14.44 34.01
C GLN A 6 -19.45 -15.05 35.34
N GLY A 7 -18.50 -15.57 36.14
CA GLY A 7 -18.72 -16.15 37.45
C GLY A 7 -17.49 -16.90 37.97
N LEU A 8 -17.53 -17.32 39.23
CA LEU A 8 -16.44 -18.05 39.90
C LEU A 8 -16.88 -19.41 40.46
N THR A 9 -18.08 -19.88 40.14
CA THR A 9 -18.65 -21.16 40.62
C THR A 9 -18.49 -22.27 39.58
N TYR A 10 -18.75 -23.52 39.98
CA TYR A 10 -18.78 -24.68 39.07
C TYR A 10 -19.64 -24.37 37.83
N LEU A 11 -19.11 -24.68 36.65
CA LEU A 11 -19.67 -24.37 35.33
C LEU A 11 -19.70 -22.89 34.92
N SER A 12 -19.16 -21.97 35.73
CA SER A 12 -18.93 -20.60 35.28
C SER A 12 -17.96 -20.57 34.11
N THR A 13 -18.08 -19.57 33.25
CA THR A 13 -17.25 -19.37 32.06
C THR A 13 -16.40 -18.11 32.19
N ALA A 14 -15.21 -18.15 31.58
CA ALA A 14 -14.42 -16.95 31.33
C ALA A 14 -14.04 -16.89 29.86
N LEU A 15 -14.14 -15.69 29.29
CA LEU A 15 -13.92 -15.41 27.88
C LEU A 15 -12.65 -14.59 27.69
N TYR A 16 -11.73 -15.11 26.89
CA TYR A 16 -10.54 -14.40 26.47
C TYR A 16 -10.82 -13.57 25.23
N ASN A 17 -10.40 -12.31 25.27
CA ASN A 17 -10.44 -11.40 24.13
C ASN A 17 -9.03 -10.84 23.89
N CYS A 18 -8.70 -10.54 22.64
CA CYS A 18 -7.46 -9.84 22.31
C CYS A 18 -7.69 -8.33 22.26
N LYS A 19 -6.62 -7.55 22.47
CA LYS A 19 -6.68 -6.09 22.27
C LYS A 19 -6.85 -5.81 20.76
N PRO A 20 -7.40 -4.65 20.35
CA PRO A 20 -7.48 -4.28 18.95
C PRO A 20 -6.12 -4.42 18.24
N GLY A 21 -6.15 -4.95 17.02
CA GLY A 21 -4.94 -5.26 16.24
C GLY A 21 -4.26 -6.60 16.59
N PHE A 22 -4.90 -7.45 17.39
CA PHE A 22 -4.42 -8.81 17.69
C PHE A 22 -5.53 -9.84 17.49
N GLU A 23 -5.16 -11.00 16.97
CA GLU A 23 -6.05 -12.16 16.82
C GLU A 23 -5.80 -13.22 17.89
N LEU A 24 -6.87 -13.92 18.28
CA LEU A 24 -6.83 -14.96 19.30
C LEU A 24 -6.48 -16.31 18.68
N ILE A 25 -5.45 -16.96 19.23
CA ILE A 25 -4.99 -18.29 18.86
C ILE A 25 -5.21 -19.23 20.05
N GLY A 26 -6.08 -20.23 19.88
CA GLY A 26 -6.45 -21.20 20.91
C GLY A 26 -7.93 -21.13 21.28
N ASN A 27 -8.30 -21.73 22.41
CA ASN A 27 -9.68 -21.69 22.89
C ASN A 27 -10.00 -20.33 23.51
N MET A 28 -11.06 -19.70 23.05
CA MET A 28 -11.55 -18.42 23.54
C MET A 28 -12.19 -18.55 24.92
N THR A 29 -12.76 -19.71 25.25
CA THR A 29 -13.57 -19.90 26.46
C THR A 29 -12.97 -20.97 27.34
N ILE A 30 -12.95 -20.71 28.65
CA ILE A 30 -12.58 -21.68 29.69
C ILE A 30 -13.75 -21.85 30.67
N LEU A 31 -13.80 -23.01 31.31
CA LEU A 31 -14.89 -23.42 32.21
C LEU A 31 -14.37 -23.70 33.62
N CYS A 32 -15.05 -23.28 34.67
CA CYS A 32 -14.70 -23.63 36.04
C CYS A 32 -15.11 -25.08 36.33
N GLY A 33 -14.10 -25.93 36.58
CA GLY A 33 -14.25 -27.35 36.88
C GLY A 33 -14.68 -27.63 38.31
N GLU A 34 -14.97 -28.89 38.59
CA GLU A 34 -15.39 -29.36 39.92
C GLU A 34 -14.29 -29.22 40.99
N ASP A 35 -13.02 -29.22 40.57
CA ASP A 35 -11.86 -28.99 41.44
C ASP A 35 -11.60 -27.50 41.72
N GLY A 36 -12.51 -26.63 41.27
CA GLY A 36 -12.41 -25.17 41.40
C GLY A 36 -11.35 -24.55 40.49
N ARG A 37 -10.80 -25.29 39.52
CA ARG A 37 -9.83 -24.77 38.55
C ARG A 37 -10.49 -24.52 37.21
N TRP A 38 -9.97 -23.51 36.51
CA TRP A 38 -10.35 -23.27 35.13
C TRP A 38 -9.79 -24.37 34.22
N LEU A 39 -10.70 -25.05 33.54
CA LEU A 39 -10.43 -26.07 32.54
C LEU A 39 -10.21 -25.39 31.19
N GLY A 40 -9.00 -25.54 30.68
CA GLY A 40 -8.59 -25.04 29.36
C GLY A 40 -7.22 -24.37 29.39
N GLY A 41 -6.58 -24.32 28.22
CA GLY A 41 -5.30 -23.64 28.06
C GLY A 41 -5.47 -22.13 27.93
N LYS A 42 -4.49 -21.37 28.43
CA LYS A 42 -4.40 -19.92 28.18
C LYS A 42 -4.16 -19.68 26.68
N PRO A 43 -5.05 -18.96 25.96
CA PRO A 43 -4.83 -18.66 24.55
C PRO A 43 -3.73 -17.60 24.37
N SER A 44 -3.23 -17.50 23.15
CA SER A 44 -2.23 -16.50 22.75
C SER A 44 -2.86 -15.44 21.86
N CYS A 45 -2.47 -14.18 22.03
CA CYS A 45 -2.85 -13.11 21.12
C CYS A 45 -1.67 -12.81 20.20
N LYS A 46 -1.82 -13.01 18.89
CA LYS A 46 -0.82 -12.65 17.90
C LYS A 46 -1.20 -11.36 17.19
N PRO A 47 -0.25 -10.49 16.83
CA PRO A 47 -0.58 -9.32 16.03
C PRO A 47 -1.21 -9.77 14.71
N ILE A 48 -2.26 -9.09 14.27
CA ILE A 48 -2.80 -9.35 12.94
C ILE A 48 -1.76 -8.91 11.89
N GLU A 49 -1.78 -9.60 10.76
CA GLU A 49 -0.93 -9.30 9.61
C GLU A 49 -1.81 -8.85 8.44
N CYS A 50 -1.50 -7.70 7.85
CA CYS A 50 -2.16 -7.23 6.65
C CYS A 50 -1.72 -8.03 5.43
N SER A 51 -2.59 -8.06 4.42
CA SER A 51 -2.24 -8.66 3.12
C SER A 51 -1.00 -8.00 2.51
N ARG A 52 -0.21 -8.79 1.77
CA ARG A 52 0.97 -8.27 1.06
C ARG A 52 0.57 -7.08 0.16
N PRO A 53 1.35 -5.99 0.15
CA PRO A 53 1.03 -4.81 -0.66
C PRO A 53 0.96 -5.17 -2.15
N ARG A 54 0.07 -4.49 -2.88
CA ARG A 54 -0.09 -4.72 -4.32
C ARG A 54 1.08 -4.11 -5.08
N GLU A 55 1.59 -4.84 -6.07
CA GLU A 55 2.55 -4.28 -7.02
C GLU A 55 1.88 -3.22 -7.90
N ILE A 56 2.64 -2.18 -8.22
CA ILE A 56 2.18 -1.06 -9.05
C ILE A 56 3.10 -0.94 -10.28
N LYS A 57 2.53 -0.63 -11.43
CA LYS A 57 3.32 -0.43 -12.65
C LYS A 57 4.18 0.83 -12.52
N ASN A 58 5.42 0.78 -13.02
CA ASN A 58 6.38 1.89 -12.98
C ASN A 58 6.64 2.43 -11.57
N GLY A 59 6.63 1.52 -10.59
CA GLY A 59 6.89 1.84 -9.21
C GLY A 59 7.20 0.59 -8.38
N ARG A 60 7.49 0.82 -7.11
CA ARG A 60 7.88 -0.19 -6.14
C ARG A 60 7.40 0.19 -4.75
N TYR A 61 7.35 -0.79 -3.87
CA TYR A 61 7.08 -0.57 -2.45
C TYR A 61 8.15 -1.23 -1.58
N SER A 62 8.30 -0.73 -0.37
CA SER A 62 9.20 -1.27 0.66
C SER A 62 8.51 -1.32 2.02
N TYR A 63 8.81 -2.35 2.79
CA TYR A 63 8.29 -2.54 4.14
C TYR A 63 9.29 -3.36 4.98
N VAL A 64 9.18 -3.24 6.30
CA VAL A 64 9.94 -4.05 7.27
C VAL A 64 9.08 -5.22 7.76
N ASP A 65 7.81 -4.93 8.01
CA ASP A 65 6.84 -5.85 8.58
C ASP A 65 5.43 -5.45 8.10
N LEU A 66 4.46 -6.38 8.15
CA LEU A 66 3.08 -6.22 7.70
C LEU A 66 2.06 -6.30 8.85
N HIS A 67 2.54 -6.44 10.09
CA HIS A 67 1.65 -6.46 11.25
C HIS A 67 0.91 -5.13 11.49
N TYR A 68 -0.14 -5.17 12.31
CA TYR A 68 -0.88 -3.98 12.75
C TYR A 68 0.02 -2.79 13.12
N ARG A 69 -0.34 -1.59 12.63
CA ARG A 69 0.41 -0.31 12.73
C ARG A 69 1.74 -0.25 11.98
N GLN A 70 2.17 -1.34 11.34
CA GLN A 70 3.30 -1.27 10.42
C GLN A 70 2.89 -0.60 9.13
N THR A 71 3.90 -0.09 8.42
CA THR A 71 3.70 0.75 7.25
C THR A 71 4.42 0.21 6.03
N VAL A 72 3.81 0.41 4.86
CA VAL A 72 4.43 0.17 3.57
C VAL A 72 4.59 1.50 2.84
N THR A 73 5.75 1.71 2.23
CA THR A 73 6.04 2.96 1.50
C THR A 73 6.16 2.67 0.01
N TYR A 74 5.37 3.36 -0.80
CA TYR A 74 5.43 3.32 -2.24
C TYR A 74 6.32 4.42 -2.81
N SER A 75 6.88 4.14 -3.99
CA SER A 75 7.65 5.09 -4.79
C SER A 75 7.48 4.76 -6.26
N CYS A 76 7.46 5.80 -7.11
CA CYS A 76 7.47 5.62 -8.56
C CYS A 76 8.90 5.59 -9.10
N ASP A 77 9.06 4.94 -10.23
CA ASP A 77 10.29 4.96 -11.00
C ASP A 77 10.53 6.35 -11.61
N ARG A 78 11.76 6.58 -12.09
CA ARG A 78 12.12 7.86 -12.71
C ARG A 78 11.21 8.15 -13.91
N GLY A 79 10.74 9.39 -14.01
CA GLY A 79 9.82 9.81 -15.06
C GLY A 79 8.33 9.60 -14.74
N PHE A 80 8.02 9.07 -13.56
CA PHE A 80 6.65 8.86 -13.10
C PHE A 80 6.39 9.61 -11.79
N GLN A 81 5.17 10.12 -11.66
CA GLN A 81 4.65 10.80 -10.48
C GLN A 81 3.66 9.91 -9.73
N LEU A 82 3.78 9.87 -8.41
CA LEU A 82 2.88 9.11 -7.54
C LEU A 82 1.53 9.82 -7.39
N GLU A 83 0.45 9.11 -7.65
CA GLU A 83 -0.93 9.55 -7.42
C GLU A 83 -1.56 8.68 -6.33
N GLY A 84 -1.95 9.32 -5.21
CA GLY A 84 -2.50 8.64 -4.04
C GLY A 84 -1.55 8.69 -2.84
N GLN A 85 -1.83 7.85 -1.84
CA GLN A 85 -1.11 7.87 -0.57
C GLN A 85 0.23 7.14 -0.68
N ARG A 86 1.33 7.81 -0.31
CA ARG A 86 2.68 7.27 -0.38
C ARG A 86 2.95 6.18 0.65
N VAL A 87 2.40 6.33 1.85
CA VAL A 87 2.65 5.45 3.00
C VAL A 87 1.31 4.88 3.44
N LEU A 88 1.13 3.57 3.39
CA LEU A 88 -0.08 2.91 3.89
C LEU A 88 0.19 2.27 5.25
N THR A 89 -0.80 2.30 6.13
CA THR A 89 -0.71 1.76 7.50
C THR A 89 -1.63 0.56 7.64
N CYS A 90 -1.15 -0.52 8.25
CA CYS A 90 -1.95 -1.70 8.52
C CYS A 90 -2.95 -1.44 9.67
N LEU A 91 -4.24 -1.54 9.37
CA LEU A 91 -5.34 -1.32 10.30
C LEU A 91 -5.70 -2.58 11.07
N GLU A 92 -6.45 -2.40 12.17
CA GLU A 92 -6.96 -3.50 13.01
C GLU A 92 -7.95 -4.43 12.29
N THR A 93 -8.46 -4.00 11.14
CA THR A 93 -9.35 -4.76 10.25
C THR A 93 -8.60 -5.75 9.36
N ARG A 94 -7.26 -5.83 9.44
CA ARG A 94 -6.38 -6.59 8.53
C ARG A 94 -6.28 -5.99 7.12
N GLU A 95 -6.70 -4.73 6.97
CA GLU A 95 -6.67 -3.97 5.72
C GLU A 95 -5.69 -2.80 5.82
N TRP A 96 -5.25 -2.32 4.65
CA TRP A 96 -4.50 -1.07 4.57
C TRP A 96 -5.44 0.13 4.70
N ASP A 97 -4.96 1.21 5.32
CA ASP A 97 -5.72 2.46 5.53
C ASP A 97 -6.16 3.18 4.25
N ALA A 98 -5.49 2.91 3.13
CA ALA A 98 -5.91 3.32 1.80
C ALA A 98 -5.55 2.27 0.73
N GLY A 99 -6.07 2.47 -0.47
CA GLY A 99 -5.70 1.65 -1.63
C GLY A 99 -4.28 1.91 -2.11
N ALA A 100 -3.71 0.95 -2.86
CA ALA A 100 -2.41 1.11 -3.49
C ALA A 100 -2.43 2.32 -4.47
N PRO A 101 -1.41 3.19 -4.45
CA PRO A 101 -1.33 4.35 -5.34
C PRO A 101 -1.05 3.92 -6.79
N SER A 102 -1.14 4.87 -7.72
CA SER A 102 -0.71 4.69 -9.11
C SER A 102 0.51 5.55 -9.43
N CYS A 103 1.27 5.15 -10.45
CA CYS A 103 2.37 5.94 -11.00
C CYS A 103 2.01 6.38 -12.41
N ARG A 104 1.83 7.70 -12.59
CA ARG A 104 1.50 8.30 -13.89
C ARG A 104 2.76 8.87 -14.52
N ALA A 105 2.95 8.67 -15.82
CA ALA A 105 4.06 9.29 -16.53
C ALA A 105 3.97 10.82 -16.39
N ILE A 106 5.10 11.45 -16.10
CA ILE A 106 5.21 12.91 -16.15
C ILE A 106 5.10 13.32 -17.62
N ASN A 107 4.28 14.32 -17.90
CA ASN A 107 4.14 14.87 -19.24
C ASN A 107 4.90 16.19 -19.33
N CYS A 108 5.60 16.39 -20.43
CA CYS A 108 6.10 17.69 -20.82
C CYS A 108 4.94 18.56 -21.34
N ASP A 109 5.10 19.88 -21.24
CA ASP A 109 4.23 20.80 -21.95
C ASP A 109 4.44 20.62 -23.47
N PRO A 110 3.37 20.77 -24.28
CA PRO A 110 3.51 20.73 -25.72
C PRO A 110 4.57 21.72 -26.21
N PRO A 111 5.49 21.30 -27.10
CA PRO A 111 6.50 22.18 -27.63
C PRO A 111 5.86 23.33 -28.41
N GLN A 112 6.48 24.51 -28.35
CA GLN A 112 5.99 25.65 -29.12
C GLN A 112 6.15 25.40 -30.63
N PRO A 113 5.23 25.93 -31.46
CA PRO A 113 5.40 25.89 -32.91
C PRO A 113 6.69 26.58 -33.33
N ILE A 114 7.37 26.03 -34.34
CA ILE A 114 8.55 26.63 -34.94
C ILE A 114 8.18 27.41 -36.20
N GLU A 115 8.86 28.51 -36.48
CA GLU A 115 8.67 29.24 -37.73
C GLU A 115 9.16 28.42 -38.93
N ASN A 116 8.41 28.48 -40.04
CA ASN A 116 8.73 27.78 -41.29
C ASN A 116 8.95 26.26 -41.10
N GLY A 117 8.23 25.66 -40.15
CA GLY A 117 8.30 24.24 -39.87
C GLY A 117 7.11 23.76 -39.04
N PHE A 118 7.18 22.50 -38.64
CA PHE A 118 6.14 21.82 -37.87
C PHE A 118 6.75 20.83 -36.88
N VAL A 119 6.01 20.56 -35.82
CA VAL A 119 6.33 19.52 -34.84
C VAL A 119 5.45 18.31 -35.11
N GLU A 120 6.08 17.15 -35.26
CA GLU A 120 5.43 15.86 -35.43
C GLU A 120 5.49 15.09 -34.10
N GLY A 121 4.33 14.66 -33.61
CA GLY A 121 4.18 13.92 -32.36
C GLY A 121 2.99 14.44 -31.55
N ALA A 122 2.32 13.54 -30.85
CA ALA A 122 1.17 13.86 -30.00
C ALA A 122 1.29 13.30 -28.57
N ASP A 123 2.31 12.46 -28.32
CA ASP A 123 2.64 11.95 -27.00
C ASP A 123 3.79 12.79 -26.42
N TYR A 124 3.56 13.35 -25.25
CA TYR A 124 4.52 14.17 -24.51
C TYR A 124 4.87 13.55 -23.16
N SER A 125 4.52 12.28 -22.97
CA SER A 125 4.83 11.54 -21.75
C SER A 125 6.32 11.20 -21.66
N TYR A 126 6.77 10.90 -20.44
CA TYR A 126 8.16 10.55 -20.19
C TYR A 126 8.67 9.44 -21.12
N GLY A 127 9.76 9.74 -21.84
CA GLY A 127 10.38 8.86 -22.83
C GLY A 127 9.85 9.02 -24.25
N ALA A 128 8.78 9.80 -24.47
CA ALA A 128 8.31 10.14 -25.81
C ALA A 128 9.29 11.10 -26.52
N MET A 129 9.30 11.03 -27.84
CA MET A 129 10.10 11.89 -28.71
C MET A 129 9.19 12.60 -29.70
N VAL A 130 9.53 13.85 -30.00
CA VAL A 130 8.91 14.64 -31.07
C VAL A 130 9.94 14.96 -32.13
N ILE A 131 9.49 15.09 -33.37
CA ILE A 131 10.35 15.37 -34.52
C ILE A 131 10.01 16.76 -35.03
N TYR A 132 11.03 17.58 -35.27
CA TYR A 132 10.85 18.86 -35.95
C TYR A 132 11.14 18.67 -37.43
N SER A 133 10.32 19.30 -38.27
CA SER A 133 10.41 19.23 -39.73
C SER A 133 10.26 20.64 -40.31
N CYS A 134 11.08 21.00 -41.30
CA CYS A 134 11.00 22.29 -41.98
C CYS A 134 10.17 22.19 -43.27
N ILE A 135 9.53 23.29 -43.66
CA ILE A 135 8.89 23.39 -44.98
C ILE A 135 9.95 23.44 -46.11
N PRO A 136 9.60 23.11 -47.36
CA PRO A 136 10.56 23.14 -48.48
C PRO A 136 11.28 24.48 -48.62
N GLY A 137 12.60 24.43 -48.80
CA GLY A 137 13.46 25.61 -48.90
C GLY A 137 14.08 26.07 -47.57
N PHE A 138 13.71 25.43 -46.45
CA PHE A 138 14.28 25.70 -45.13
C PHE A 138 15.04 24.49 -44.59
N GLN A 139 15.97 24.73 -43.68
CA GLN A 139 16.78 23.70 -43.02
C GLN A 139 16.73 23.89 -41.51
N LEU A 140 16.61 22.78 -40.77
CA LEU A 140 16.72 22.78 -39.32
C LEU A 140 18.13 23.20 -38.91
N SER A 141 18.22 24.16 -38.00
CA SER A 141 19.46 24.59 -37.37
C SER A 141 19.31 24.52 -35.86
N GLY A 142 20.11 23.68 -35.20
CA GLY A 142 20.05 23.46 -33.77
C GLY A 142 20.68 22.12 -33.35
N LEU A 143 20.71 21.88 -32.04
CA LEU A 143 21.16 20.61 -31.47
C LEU A 143 19.96 19.68 -31.29
N ALA A 144 20.05 18.46 -31.81
CA ALA A 144 19.19 17.37 -31.37
C ALA A 144 19.70 16.87 -30.02
N MET A 145 18.79 16.63 -29.06
CA MET A 145 19.16 15.95 -27.81
C MET A 145 19.45 14.48 -28.14
N GLN A 146 20.61 13.99 -27.67
CA GLN A 146 21.05 12.60 -27.81
C GLN A 146 20.77 11.78 -26.56
#